data_AF-A0A382N0A1-F1
#
_entry.id   AF-A0A382N0A1-F1
#
_cell.length_a   1.000
_cell.length_b   1.000
_cell.length_c   1.000
_cell.angle_alpha   90.00
_cell.angle_beta   90.00
_cell.angle_gamma   90.00
#
_symmetry.space_group_name_H-M   'P 1'
#
loop_
_entity.id
_entity.type
_entity.pdbx_description
1 polymer ?
#
loop_
_entity_poly.entity_id
_entity_poly.type
_entity_poly.pdbx_seq_one_letter_code
_entity_poly.pdbx_strand_id
1 'polypeptide(L)'
;MEFNFFTFIFLFAILTSVLALLWLNFRQDKAIKNSFNEVPEGFQETITLSDHQKAGHYTQAKLLANHFEIIFSTIVLLIWTLGGAMNWLDIFWHERISDPILLGTVFILSIM
;
A
#
# COMPACT_ATOMS: atom_id res chain seq x y z
N MET A 1 -13.92 -21.93 -3.33
CA MET A 1 -14.05 -20.97 -2.21
C MET A 1 -15.49 -20.51 -2.19
N GLU A 2 -16.22 -20.81 -1.12
CA GLU A 2 -17.58 -20.25 -0.96
C GLU A 2 -17.47 -18.84 -0.38
N PHE A 3 -18.13 -17.87 -1.02
CA PHE A 3 -18.18 -16.50 -0.52
C PHE A 3 -19.13 -16.44 0.67
N ASN A 4 -18.59 -16.07 1.84
CA ASN A 4 -19.38 -15.91 3.05
C ASN A 4 -19.46 -14.43 3.46
N PHE A 5 -20.23 -14.16 4.50
CA PHE A 5 -20.42 -12.80 5.01
C PHE A 5 -19.09 -12.11 5.38
N PHE A 6 -18.13 -12.84 5.95
CA PHE A 6 -16.81 -12.29 6.28
C PHE A 6 -16.01 -11.93 5.03
N THR A 7 -16.11 -12.71 3.95
CA THR A 7 -15.48 -12.37 2.66
C THR A 7 -16.00 -11.04 2.13
N PHE A 8 -17.30 -10.78 2.24
CA PHE A 8 -17.88 -9.50 1.81
C PHE A 8 -17.43 -8.33 2.69
N ILE A 9 -17.39 -8.50 4.02
CA ILE A 9 -16.86 -7.48 4.93
C ILE A 9 -15.40 -7.16 4.57
N PHE A 10 -14.58 -8.18 4.35
CA PHE A 10 -13.18 -8.02 3.99
C PHE A 10 -13.00 -7.26 2.67
N LEU A 11 -13.72 -7.65 1.62
CA LEU A 11 -13.70 -6.96 0.33
C LEU A 11 -14.17 -5.50 0.44
N PHE A 12 -15.21 -5.25 1.23
CA PHE A 12 -15.71 -3.90 1.47
C PHE A 12 -14.68 -3.03 2.22
N ALA A 13 -14.00 -3.60 3.22
CA ALA A 13 -12.94 -2.91 3.95
C ALA A 13 -11.75 -2.58 3.03
N ILE A 14 -11.32 -3.51 2.19
CA ILE A 14 -10.27 -3.26 1.18
C ILE A 14 -10.70 -2.16 0.22
N LEU A 15 -11.90 -2.26 -0.34
CA LEU A 15 -12.40 -1.27 -1.29
C LEU A 15 -12.42 0.13 -0.65
N THR A 16 -12.94 0.24 0.57
CA THR A 16 -13.00 1.51 1.31
C THR A 16 -11.59 2.06 1.57
N SER A 17 -10.64 1.19 1.94
CA SER A 17 -9.25 1.58 2.16
C SER A 17 -8.58 2.10 0.88
N VAL A 18 -8.71 1.38 -0.24
CA VAL A 18 -8.16 1.80 -1.54
C VAL A 18 -8.74 3.14 -1.98
N LEU A 19 -10.07 3.31 -1.87
CA LEU A 19 -10.73 4.57 -2.21
C LEU A 19 -10.24 5.71 -1.32
N ALA A 20 -10.09 5.48 -0.01
CA ALA A 20 -9.57 6.47 0.92
C ALA A 20 -8.12 6.88 0.59
N LEU A 21 -7.24 5.92 0.31
CA LEU A 21 -5.85 6.19 -0.03
C LEU A 21 -5.70 6.95 -1.35
N LEU A 22 -6.44 6.55 -2.39
CA LEU A 22 -6.44 7.26 -3.67
C LEU A 22 -7.00 8.68 -3.52
N TRP A 23 -8.07 8.86 -2.73
CA TRP A 23 -8.62 10.18 -2.44
C TRP A 23 -7.63 11.07 -1.68
N LEU A 24 -6.91 10.52 -0.69
CA LEU A 24 -5.88 11.25 0.04
C LEU A 24 -4.73 11.68 -0.87
N ASN A 25 -4.28 10.81 -1.79
CA ASN A 25 -3.27 11.16 -2.78
C ASN A 25 -3.72 12.32 -3.69
N PHE A 26 -4.97 12.25 -4.18
CA PHE A 26 -5.54 13.33 -4.99
C PHE A 26 -5.64 14.65 -4.22
N ARG A 27 -6.07 14.59 -2.96
CA ARG A 27 -6.15 15.77 -2.08
C ARG A 27 -4.77 16.39 -1.86
N GLN A 28 -3.74 15.57 -1.66
CA GLN A 28 -2.36 16.01 -1.48
C GLN A 28 -1.80 16.67 -2.75
N ASP A 29 -2.01 16.07 -3.92
CA ASP A 29 -1.59 16.63 -5.20
C ASP A 29 -2.23 18.01 -5.44
N LYS A 30 -3.53 18.15 -5.17
CA LYS A 30 -4.23 19.43 -5.26
C LYS A 30 -3.65 20.48 -4.32
N ALA A 31 -3.32 20.10 -3.08
CA ALA A 31 -2.72 21.02 -2.11
C ALA A 31 -1.34 21.52 -2.58
N ILE A 32 -0.51 20.63 -3.13
CA ILE A 32 0.82 20.97 -3.66
C ILE A 32 0.70 21.93 -4.84
N LYS A 33 -0.22 21.68 -5.78
CA LYS A 33 -0.45 22.55 -6.94
C LYS A 33 -0.87 23.96 -6.52
N ASN A 34 -1.67 24.09 -5.47
CA ASN A 34 -2.12 25.39 -4.98
C ASN A 34 -1.00 26.19 -4.33
N SER A 35 -0.03 25.54 -3.67
CA SER A 35 1.09 26.22 -3.01
C SER A 35 2.38 26.23 -3.84
N PHE A 36 2.35 25.79 -5.10
CA PHE A 36 3.57 25.52 -5.89
C PHE A 36 4.39 26.78 -6.21
N ASN A 37 3.72 27.92 -6.41
CA ASN A 37 4.36 29.15 -6.89
C ASN A 37 4.75 30.13 -5.78
N GLU A 38 4.47 29.79 -4.52
CA GLU A 38 4.71 30.70 -3.40
C GLU A 38 5.16 29.93 -2.16
N VAL A 39 6.25 30.41 -1.56
CA VAL A 39 6.70 29.90 -0.26
C VAL A 39 5.83 30.53 0.83
N PRO A 40 5.19 29.76 1.72
CA PRO A 40 4.39 30.31 2.81
C PRO A 40 5.23 31.25 3.68
N GLU A 41 4.65 32.35 4.16
CA GLU A 41 5.35 33.44 4.87
C GLU A 41 6.32 32.94 5.95
N GLY A 42 5.90 31.97 6.77
CA GLY A 42 6.73 31.41 7.85
C GLY A 42 7.98 30.64 7.41
N PHE A 43 8.17 30.39 6.11
CA PHE A 43 9.30 29.64 5.56
C PHE A 43 10.16 30.45 4.58
N GLN A 44 9.79 31.69 4.26
CA GLN A 44 10.49 32.51 3.26
C GLN A 44 11.96 32.78 3.61
N GLU A 45 12.29 32.85 4.91
CA GLU A 45 13.67 33.05 5.37
C GLU A 45 14.51 31.76 5.40
N THR A 46 13.88 30.58 5.27
CA THR A 46 14.55 29.28 5.43
C THR A 46 14.74 28.54 4.10
N ILE A 47 13.79 28.67 3.17
CA ILE A 47 13.81 27.95 1.90
C ILE A 47 13.58 28.90 0.72
N THR A 48 14.28 28.63 -0.37
CA THR A 48 14.06 29.36 -1.62
C THR A 48 12.82 28.83 -2.34
N LEU A 49 12.23 29.64 -3.22
CA LEU A 49 11.13 29.20 -4.09
C LEU A 49 11.54 28.01 -4.97
N SER A 50 12.78 27.99 -5.46
CA SER A 50 13.31 26.89 -6.26
C SER A 50 13.33 25.57 -5.47
N ASP A 51 13.75 25.61 -4.21
CA ASP A 51 13.77 24.41 -3.35
C ASP A 51 12.36 23.91 -3.02
N HIS A 52 11.42 24.83 -2.78
CA HIS A 52 10.00 24.49 -2.59
C HIS A 52 9.39 23.83 -3.82
N GLN A 53 9.63 24.37 -5.02
CA GLN A 53 9.18 23.78 -6.28
C GLN A 53 9.80 22.41 -6.53
N LYS A 54 11.10 22.24 -6.22
CA LYS A 54 11.79 20.95 -6.30
C LYS A 54 11.13 19.92 -5.38
N ALA A 55 10.79 20.31 -4.14
CA ALA A 55 10.07 19.45 -3.21
C ALA A 55 8.66 19.10 -3.74
N GLY A 56 7.94 20.08 -4.29
CA GLY A 56 6.63 19.88 -4.92
C GLY A 56 6.66 18.86 -6.05
N HIS A 57 7.62 18.98 -6.97
CA HIS A 57 7.82 18.01 -8.05
C HIS A 57 8.18 16.62 -7.53
N TYR A 58 9.08 16.54 -6.55
CA TYR A 58 9.44 15.27 -5.92
C TYR A 58 8.22 14.59 -5.29
N THR A 59 7.40 15.35 -4.54
CA THR A 59 6.20 14.79 -3.93
C THR A 59 5.17 14.36 -4.97
N GLN A 60 4.96 15.11 -6.05
CA GLN A 60 4.08 14.67 -7.16
C GLN A 60 4.53 13.36 -7.80
N ALA A 61 5.84 13.22 -8.07
CA ALA A 61 6.40 11.98 -8.60
C ALA A 61 6.21 10.81 -7.61
N LYS A 62 6.43 11.06 -6.32
CA LYS A 62 6.19 10.08 -5.25
C LYS A 62 4.73 9.67 -5.14
N LEU A 63 3.80 10.63 -5.25
CA LEU A 63 2.36 10.35 -5.24
C LEU A 63 1.97 9.47 -6.43
N LEU A 64 2.50 9.73 -7.64
CA LEU A 64 2.24 8.89 -8.80
C LEU A 64 2.69 7.44 -8.56
N ALA A 65 3.90 7.24 -8.03
CA ALA A 65 4.39 5.91 -7.67
C ALA A 65 3.48 5.22 -6.63
N ASN A 66 3.00 5.98 -5.63
CA ASN A 66 2.08 5.47 -4.61
C ASN A 66 0.76 4.95 -5.19
N HIS A 67 0.26 5.50 -6.30
CA HIS A 67 -0.95 4.96 -6.95
C HIS A 67 -0.73 3.53 -7.46
N PHE A 68 0.43 3.27 -8.07
CA PHE A 68 0.80 1.93 -8.54
C PHE A 68 1.00 0.98 -7.36
N GLU A 69 1.65 1.46 -6.30
CA GLU A 69 1.87 0.69 -5.07
C GLU A 69 0.55 0.25 -4.43
N ILE A 70 -0.44 1.15 -4.29
CA ILE A 70 -1.75 0.83 -3.71
C ILE A 70 -2.42 -0.30 -4.51
N ILE A 71 -2.45 -0.19 -5.84
CA ILE A 71 -3.11 -1.19 -6.70
C ILE A 71 -2.36 -2.52 -6.64
N PHE A 72 -1.03 -2.50 -6.79
CA PHE A 72 -0.21 -3.70 -6.75
C PHE A 72 -0.32 -4.43 -5.42
N SER A 73 -0.17 -3.71 -4.30
CA SER A 73 -0.30 -4.26 -2.95
C SER A 73 -1.70 -4.83 -2.70
N THR A 74 -2.75 -4.20 -3.24
CA THR A 74 -4.12 -4.73 -3.15
C THR A 74 -4.25 -6.05 -3.91
N ILE A 75 -3.70 -6.15 -5.13
CA ILE A 75 -3.71 -7.39 -5.92
C ILE A 75 -2.97 -8.50 -5.17
N VAL A 76 -1.77 -8.21 -4.66
CA VAL A 76 -0.97 -9.15 -3.88
C VAL A 76 -1.75 -9.63 -2.67
N LEU A 77 -2.39 -8.72 -1.92
CA LEU A 77 -3.24 -9.06 -0.77
C LEU A 77 -4.39 -10.00 -1.16
N LEU A 78 -5.09 -9.72 -2.27
CA LEU A 78 -6.20 -10.56 -2.74
C LEU A 78 -5.72 -11.94 -3.19
N ILE A 79 -4.55 -12.05 -3.83
CA ILE A 79 -3.94 -13.34 -4.19
C ILE A 79 -3.61 -14.15 -2.93
N TRP A 80 -3.01 -13.50 -1.92
CA TRP A 80 -2.69 -14.16 -0.66
C TRP A 80 -3.92 -14.66 0.09
N THR A 81 -4.97 -13.84 0.16
CA THR A 81 -6.14 -14.10 1.01
C THR A 81 -7.26 -14.87 0.31
N LEU A 82 -7.64 -14.47 -0.91
CA LEU A 82 -8.73 -15.10 -1.68
C LEU A 82 -8.22 -16.02 -2.79
N GLY A 83 -7.01 -15.79 -3.30
CA GLY A 83 -6.38 -16.66 -4.29
C GLY A 83 -5.89 -18.00 -3.72
N GLY A 84 -5.89 -18.16 -2.39
CA GLY A 84 -5.47 -19.38 -1.72
C GLY A 84 -3.95 -19.57 -1.68
N ALA A 85 -3.15 -18.53 -1.96
CA ALA A 85 -1.70 -18.65 -1.98
C ALA A 85 -1.13 -19.03 -0.59
N MET A 86 -1.74 -18.55 0.51
CA MET A 86 -1.35 -18.98 1.86
C MET A 86 -1.53 -20.49 2.04
N ASN A 87 -2.66 -21.05 1.61
CA ASN A 87 -2.93 -22.48 1.72
C ASN A 87 -1.98 -23.30 0.83
N TRP A 88 -1.64 -22.80 -0.36
CA TRP A 88 -0.67 -23.47 -1.21
C TRP A 88 0.73 -23.52 -0.59
N LEU A 89 1.16 -22.42 0.04
CA LEU A 89 2.43 -22.34 0.75
C LEU A 89 2.44 -23.25 1.99
N ASP A 90 1.33 -23.33 2.72
CA ASP A 90 1.20 -24.23 3.87
C ASP A 90 1.36 -25.70 3.45
N ILE A 91 0.63 -26.15 2.43
CA ILE A 91 0.74 -27.50 1.88
C ILE A 91 2.17 -27.77 1.40
N PHE A 92 2.79 -26.82 0.71
CA PHE A 92 4.16 -26.96 0.20
C PHE A 92 5.16 -27.26 1.33
N TRP A 93 5.06 -26.58 2.47
CA TRP A 93 5.95 -26.83 3.61
C TRP A 93 5.56 -28.08 4.40
N HIS A 94 4.26 -28.37 4.51
CA HIS A 94 3.76 -29.53 5.23
C HIS A 94 4.24 -30.86 4.61
N GLU A 95 4.39 -30.91 3.28
CA GLU A 95 4.96 -32.07 2.58
C GLU A 95 6.45 -32.31 2.87
N ARG A 96 7.17 -31.31 3.41
CA ARG A 96 8.62 -31.32 3.57
C ARG A 96 9.06 -31.36 5.03
N ILE A 97 8.22 -30.89 5.95
CA ILE A 97 8.56 -30.69 7.35
C ILE A 97 7.51 -31.32 8.23
N SER A 98 7.93 -32.27 9.05
CA SER A 98 7.08 -32.95 10.03
C SER A 98 7.07 -32.26 11.40
N ASP A 99 8.13 -31.50 11.74
CA ASP A 99 8.20 -30.80 13.02
C ASP A 99 7.27 -29.56 13.03
N PRO A 100 6.28 -29.48 13.94
CA PRO A 100 5.28 -28.41 13.91
C PRO A 100 5.85 -27.00 14.15
N ILE A 101 6.91 -26.88 14.95
CA ILE A 101 7.51 -25.58 15.28
C ILE A 101 8.34 -25.07 14.09
N LEU A 102 9.12 -25.97 13.48
CA LEU A 102 9.91 -25.66 12.30
C LEU A 102 9.01 -25.32 11.11
N LEU A 103 7.89 -26.05 10.93
CA LEU A 103 6.87 -25.77 9.91
C LEU A 103 6.34 -24.33 10.04
N GLY A 104 5.87 -23.95 11.24
CA GLY A 104 5.37 -22.60 11.48
C GLY A 104 6.44 -21.53 11.26
N THR A 105 7.69 -21.82 11.64
CA THR A 105 8.81 -20.88 11.48
C THR A 105 9.12 -20.62 10.01
N VAL A 106 9.26 -21.67 9.18
CA VAL A 106 9.52 -21.48 7.74
C VAL A 106 8.33 -20.88 7.00
N PHE A 107 7.10 -21.18 7.42
CA PHE A 107 5.91 -20.58 6.84
C PHE A 107 5.92 -19.06 7.06
N ILE A 108 6.16 -18.61 8.30
CA ILE A 108 6.25 -17.17 8.61
C ILE A 108 7.38 -16.51 7.83
N LEU A 109 8.57 -17.12 7.79
CA LEU A 109 9.70 -16.58 7.02
C LEU A 109 9.46 -16.51 5.51
N SER A 110 8.50 -17.27 4.99
CA SER A 110 8.18 -17.28 3.55
C SER A 110 7.20 -16.16 3.16
N ILE A 111 6.45 -15.62 4.12
CA ILE A 111 5.44 -14.57 3.87
C ILE A 111 5.89 -13.18 4.35
N MET A 112 6.92 -13.11 5.21
CA MET A 112 7.54 -11.86 5.68
C MET A 112 8.58 -11.35 4.69
#